data_AF-A0A822DVL8-F1
#
_entry.id   AF-A0A822DVL8-F1
#
_cell.length_a   1.000
_cell.length_b   1.000
_cell.length_c   1.000
_cell.angle_alpha   90.00
_cell.angle_beta   90.00
_cell.angle_gamma   90.00
#
_symmetry.space_group_name_H-M   'P 1'
#
loop_
_entity.id
_entity.type
_entity.pdbx_description
1 polymer ?
#
loop_
_entity_poly.entity_id
_entity_poly.type
_entity_poly.pdbx_seq_one_letter_code
_entity_poly.pdbx_strand_id
1 'polypeptide(L)'
;MNLITNYYFTKTSSHVLFVDEKNILSIYSLKSSKLLWTTNSFEYKKLQIHSFQSSFILICLQTKQIFQIDINTLNLKNLIQLSIDCHLSTITSNNCLYIISNDPTILIKFNLKNQNMTILQLIQLKSTKIIQLYSILDYLIFLTDDNY
;
A
#
# COMPACT_ATOMS: atom_id res chain seq x y z
N MET A 1 1.21 26.29 -4.89
CA MET A 1 0.66 24.96 -5.25
C MET A 1 1.78 23.97 -4.98
N ASN A 2 1.59 23.01 -4.08
CA ASN A 2 2.65 22.04 -3.76
C ASN A 2 2.85 21.11 -4.96
N LEU A 3 4.09 20.66 -5.19
CA LEU A 3 4.40 19.73 -6.28
C LEU A 3 3.82 18.34 -5.98
N ILE A 4 3.08 17.78 -6.93
CA ILE A 4 2.58 16.39 -6.84
C ILE A 4 3.75 15.45 -7.11
N THR A 5 4.01 14.52 -6.20
CA THR A 5 5.10 13.53 -6.31
C THR A 5 4.59 12.18 -6.78
N ASN A 6 3.39 11.77 -6.35
CA ASN A 6 2.78 10.49 -6.73
C ASN A 6 1.26 10.63 -6.92
N TYR A 7 0.67 9.72 -7.69
CA TYR A 7 -0.77 9.63 -7.87
C TYR A 7 -1.24 8.18 -7.98
N TYR A 8 -2.46 7.92 -7.49
CA TYR A 8 -3.05 6.58 -7.45
C TYR A 8 -4.53 6.67 -7.85
N PHE A 9 -4.94 5.90 -8.84
CA PHE A 9 -6.34 5.81 -9.25
C PHE A 9 -7.05 4.69 -8.49
N THR A 10 -8.30 4.89 -8.08
CA THR A 10 -9.13 3.75 -7.68
C THR A 10 -9.23 2.73 -8.80
N LYS A 11 -9.56 1.46 -8.49
CA LYS A 11 -9.64 0.40 -9.51
C LYS A 11 -10.67 0.71 -10.61
N THR A 12 -11.69 1.51 -10.29
CA THR A 12 -12.72 1.96 -11.23
C THR A 12 -12.37 3.26 -11.95
N SER A 13 -11.18 3.84 -11.72
CA SER A 13 -10.75 5.13 -12.26
C SER A 13 -11.77 6.25 -12.04
N SER A 14 -12.47 6.20 -10.90
CA SER A 14 -13.48 7.19 -10.52
C SER A 14 -12.90 8.32 -9.67
N HIS A 15 -11.80 8.02 -8.97
CA HIS A 15 -11.13 8.92 -8.05
C HIS A 15 -9.62 8.78 -8.19
N VAL A 16 -8.92 9.86 -7.88
CA VAL A 16 -7.46 9.90 -7.81
C VAL A 16 -7.02 10.42 -6.45
N LEU A 17 -6.06 9.73 -5.86
CA LEU A 17 -5.32 10.18 -4.69
C LEU A 17 -4.00 10.78 -5.16
N PHE A 18 -3.76 12.04 -4.83
CA PHE A 18 -2.47 12.70 -5.00
C PHE A 18 -1.70 12.70 -3.69
N VAL A 19 -0.39 12.53 -3.82
CA VAL A 19 0.59 12.75 -2.75
C VAL A 19 1.48 13.89 -3.19
N ASP A 20 1.62 14.91 -2.35
CA ASP A 20 2.52 16.02 -2.64
C ASP A 20 3.91 15.83 -1.99
N GLU A 21 4.83 16.76 -2.25
CA GLU A 21 6.19 16.77 -1.69
C GLU A 21 6.23 16.88 -0.15
N LYS A 22 5.13 17.30 0.48
CA LYS A 22 4.96 17.39 1.93
C LYS A 22 4.25 16.16 2.50
N ASN A 23 4.02 15.12 1.69
CA ASN A 23 3.22 13.93 1.98
C ASN A 23 1.75 14.22 2.32
N ILE A 24 1.23 15.39 1.93
CA ILE A 24 -0.21 15.68 2.04
C ILE A 24 -0.93 14.81 1.02
N LEU A 25 -1.94 14.09 1.50
CA LEU A 25 -2.81 13.25 0.71
C LEU A 25 -4.04 14.04 0.33
N SER A 26 -4.40 14.05 -0.96
CA SER A 26 -5.60 14.71 -1.44
C SER A 26 -6.36 13.81 -2.42
N ILE A 27 -7.67 13.65 -2.22
CA ILE A 27 -8.54 12.83 -3.06
C ILE A 27 -9.42 13.73 -3.91
N TYR A 28 -9.42 13.48 -5.21
CA TYR A 28 -10.25 14.17 -6.19
C TYR A 28 -11.22 13.20 -6.86
N SER A 29 -12.42 13.69 -7.15
CA SER A 29 -13.34 13.01 -8.06
C SER A 29 -12.96 13.34 -9.50
N LEU A 30 -12.77 12.33 -10.34
CA LEU A 30 -12.50 12.54 -11.76
C LEU A 30 -13.76 12.94 -12.53
N LYS A 31 -14.94 12.55 -12.05
CA LYS A 31 -16.22 12.91 -12.67
C LYS A 31 -16.54 14.39 -12.51
N SER A 32 -16.35 14.93 -11.30
CA SER A 32 -16.69 16.33 -11.00
C SER A 32 -15.49 17.27 -11.01
N SER A 33 -14.27 16.74 -11.11
CA SER A 33 -13.01 17.50 -10.98
C SER A 33 -12.91 18.30 -9.68
N LYS A 34 -13.54 17.81 -8.60
CA LYS A 34 -13.54 18.46 -7.28
C LYS A 34 -12.64 17.73 -6.30
N LEU A 35 -11.95 18.51 -5.46
CA LEU A 35 -11.34 18.02 -4.24
C LEU A 35 -12.44 17.51 -3.31
N LEU A 36 -12.32 16.27 -2.87
CA LEU A 36 -13.25 15.64 -1.93
C LEU A 36 -12.70 15.59 -0.52
N TRP A 37 -11.38 15.39 -0.39
CA TRP A 37 -10.76 15.17 0.91
C TRP A 37 -9.27 15.51 0.88
N THR A 38 -8.74 15.97 2.00
CA THR A 38 -7.29 16.17 2.19
C THR A 38 -6.90 15.92 3.64
N THR A 39 -5.67 15.47 3.88
CA THR A 39 -5.10 15.41 5.23
C THR A 39 -4.68 16.80 5.69
N ASN A 40 -4.93 17.14 6.96
CA ASN A 40 -4.42 18.37 7.58
C ASN A 40 -2.93 18.27 7.95
N SER A 41 -2.49 17.08 8.37
CA SER A 41 -1.10 16.75 8.66
C SER A 41 -0.92 15.25 8.47
N PHE A 42 -0.04 14.85 7.54
CA PHE A 42 0.32 13.45 7.36
C PHE A 42 1.85 13.36 7.46
N GLU A 43 2.35 13.11 8.66
CA GLU A 43 3.79 13.19 8.97
C GLU A 43 4.60 11.95 8.54
N TYR A 44 3.96 11.01 7.85
CA TYR A 44 4.57 9.75 7.48
C TYR A 44 5.38 9.86 6.18
N LYS A 45 6.71 9.82 6.31
CA LYS A 45 7.65 10.05 5.19
C LYS A 45 7.93 8.83 4.32
N LYS A 46 7.47 7.63 4.71
CA LYS A 46 7.73 6.36 4.02
C LYS A 46 6.44 5.58 3.83
N LEU A 47 5.71 5.90 2.77
CA LEU A 47 4.42 5.32 2.46
C LEU A 47 4.52 4.43 1.23
N GLN A 48 3.97 3.22 1.33
CA GLN A 48 3.57 2.44 0.18
C GLN A 48 2.05 2.55 0.06
N ILE A 49 1.57 2.95 -1.11
CA ILE A 49 0.15 3.20 -1.35
C ILE A 49 -0.31 2.28 -2.46
N HIS A 50 -1.45 1.64 -2.22
CA HIS A 50 -2.06 0.69 -3.14
C HIS A 50 -3.51 1.03 -3.37
N SER A 51 -3.92 1.01 -4.62
CA SER A 51 -5.32 1.16 -5.00
C SER A 51 -6.09 -0.13 -4.77
N PHE A 52 -7.24 -0.01 -4.11
CA PHE A 52 -8.05 -1.16 -3.73
C PHE A 52 -9.55 -0.87 -3.91
N GLN A 53 -10.17 -1.44 -4.96
CA GLN A 53 -11.60 -1.21 -5.24
C GLN A 53 -11.95 0.30 -5.21
N SER A 54 -12.83 0.72 -4.27
CA SER A 54 -13.19 2.11 -3.96
C SER A 54 -12.45 2.65 -2.73
N SER A 55 -11.19 2.27 -2.55
CA SER A 55 -10.37 2.64 -1.40
C SER A 55 -8.90 2.74 -1.79
N PHE A 56 -8.13 3.37 -0.92
CA PHE A 56 -6.66 3.36 -0.94
C PHE A 56 -6.16 2.70 0.34
N ILE A 57 -5.19 1.80 0.20
CA ILE A 57 -4.48 1.19 1.32
C ILE A 57 -3.13 1.87 1.42
N LEU A 58 -2.78 2.33 2.61
CA LEU A 58 -1.53 3.01 2.89
C LEU A 58 -0.76 2.23 3.94
N ILE A 59 0.50 1.96 3.68
CA ILE A 59 1.38 1.24 4.58
C ILE A 59 2.49 2.20 4.96
N CYS A 60 2.48 2.64 6.21
CA CYS A 60 3.57 3.44 6.74
C CYS A 60 4.70 2.53 7.20
N LEU A 61 5.81 2.52 6.45
CA LEU A 61 6.97 1.68 6.77
C LEU A 61 7.63 2.08 8.09
N GLN A 62 7.55 3.36 8.47
CA GLN A 62 8.15 3.88 9.70
C GLN A 62 7.34 3.47 10.95
N THR A 63 6.02 3.61 10.92
CA THR A 63 5.17 3.26 12.07
C THR A 63 4.61 1.86 12.02
N LYS A 64 4.84 1.11 10.94
CA LYS A 64 4.31 -0.24 10.72
C LYS A 64 2.77 -0.27 10.74
N GLN A 65 2.13 0.83 10.40
CA GLN A 65 0.68 0.96 10.39
C GLN A 65 0.13 0.77 8.99
N ILE A 66 -0.97 0.02 8.89
CA ILE A 66 -1.78 -0.08 7.69
C ILE A 66 -3.01 0.79 7.90
N PHE A 67 -3.21 1.75 7.00
CA PHE A 67 -4.40 2.58 6.94
C PHE A 67 -5.22 2.26 5.70
N GLN A 68 -6.50 2.59 5.77
CA GLN A 68 -7.40 2.61 4.64
C GLN A 68 -8.10 3.96 4.55
N ILE A 69 -8.23 4.46 3.34
CA ILE A 69 -9.15 5.55 3.01
C ILE A 69 -10.22 4.97 2.10
N ASP A 70 -11.45 4.85 2.59
CA ASP A 70 -12.61 4.51 1.76
C ASP A 70 -13.16 5.80 1.13
N ILE A 71 -13.34 5.78 -0.19
CA ILE A 71 -13.86 6.92 -0.95
C ILE A 71 -15.28 7.31 -0.51
N ASN A 72 -16.08 6.37 -0.03
CA ASN A 72 -17.45 6.65 0.38
C ASN A 72 -17.51 7.38 1.73
N THR A 73 -16.53 7.16 2.60
CA THR A 73 -16.50 7.77 3.94
C THR A 73 -15.49 8.90 4.05
N LEU A 74 -14.51 8.96 3.15
CA LEU A 74 -13.45 9.97 3.11
C LEU A 74 -12.79 10.19 4.46
N ASN A 75 -12.46 9.09 5.14
CA ASN A 75 -11.74 9.12 6.40
C ASN A 75 -10.58 8.13 6.36
N LEU A 76 -9.46 8.54 6.96
CA LEU A 76 -8.30 7.69 7.16
C LEU A 76 -8.53 6.82 8.41
N LYS A 77 -8.73 5.53 8.19
CA LYS A 77 -8.90 4.54 9.26
C LYS A 77 -7.62 3.73 9.43
N ASN A 78 -7.10 3.65 10.66
CA ASN A 78 -6.08 2.67 10.99
C ASN A 78 -6.71 1.27 11.02
N LEU A 79 -6.22 0.36 10.20
CA LEU A 79 -6.69 -1.02 10.14
C LEU A 79 -5.94 -1.90 11.13
N ILE A 80 -4.60 -1.82 11.13
CA ILE A 80 -3.77 -2.68 11.96
C ILE A 80 -2.35 -2.12 12.13
N GLN A 81 -1.77 -2.44 13.28
CA GLN A 81 -0.35 -2.27 13.59
C GLN A 81 0.37 -3.59 13.30
N LEU A 82 1.37 -3.56 12.42
CA LEU A 82 2.21 -4.72 12.14
C LEU A 82 3.27 -4.88 13.24
N SER A 83 3.54 -6.13 13.62
CA SER A 83 4.58 -6.49 14.59
C SER A 83 5.98 -6.54 13.98
N ILE A 84 6.10 -6.49 12.64
CA ILE A 84 7.34 -6.67 11.88
C ILE A 84 7.55 -5.47 10.96
N ASP A 85 8.82 -5.10 10.74
CA ASP A 85 9.21 -4.07 9.77
C ASP A 85 8.84 -4.46 8.34
N CYS A 86 8.32 -3.51 7.58
CA CYS A 86 7.88 -3.70 6.20
C CYS A 86 8.95 -3.23 5.22
N HIS A 87 9.20 -4.03 4.19
CA HIS A 87 10.12 -3.68 3.10
C HIS A 87 9.36 -3.34 1.82
N LEU A 88 8.64 -4.31 1.27
CA LEU A 88 7.89 -4.19 0.02
C LEU A 88 6.49 -4.72 0.22
N SER A 89 5.53 -4.24 -0.57
CA SER A 89 4.16 -4.72 -0.52
C SER A 89 3.47 -4.65 -1.88
N THR A 90 2.46 -5.49 -2.05
CA THR A 90 1.56 -5.50 -3.22
C THR A 90 0.16 -5.98 -2.82
N ILE A 91 -0.85 -5.64 -3.62
CA ILE A 91 -2.23 -6.14 -3.43
C ILE A 91 -2.64 -7.00 -4.61
N THR A 92 -3.03 -8.25 -4.34
CA THR A 92 -3.55 -9.19 -5.35
C THR A 92 -5.03 -8.93 -5.70
N SER A 93 -5.49 -9.52 -6.81
CA SER A 93 -6.88 -9.38 -7.26
C SER A 93 -7.92 -9.94 -6.29
N ASN A 94 -7.56 -10.93 -5.48
CA ASN A 94 -8.40 -11.52 -4.44
C ASN A 94 -8.43 -10.73 -3.12
N ASN A 95 -8.05 -9.45 -3.13
CA ASN A 95 -8.11 -8.54 -1.98
C ASN A 95 -7.19 -8.94 -0.82
N CYS A 96 -6.06 -9.57 -1.11
CA CYS A 96 -5.02 -9.83 -0.13
C CYS A 96 -3.88 -8.85 -0.33
N LEU A 97 -3.51 -8.17 0.74
CA LEU A 97 -2.27 -7.41 0.83
C LEU A 97 -1.15 -8.37 1.22
N TYR A 98 -0.10 -8.40 0.42
CA TYR A 98 1.11 -9.14 0.72
C TYR A 98 2.24 -8.17 1.03
N ILE A 99 2.96 -8.44 2.11
CA ILE A 99 4.05 -7.58 2.60
C ILE A 99 5.27 -8.47 2.84
N ILE A 100 6.37 -8.16 2.17
CA ILE A 100 7.68 -8.72 2.50
C ILE A 100 8.25 -7.90 3.64
N SER A 101 8.70 -8.59 4.68
CA SER A 101 9.34 -7.94 5.81
C SER A 101 10.79 -7.55 5.50
N ASN A 102 11.45 -6.78 6.36
CA ASN A 102 12.89 -6.54 6.22
C ASN A 102 13.72 -7.84 6.32
N ASP A 103 13.22 -8.85 7.02
CA ASP A 103 13.66 -10.24 6.83
C ASP A 103 12.96 -10.79 5.57
N PRO A 104 13.70 -11.00 4.46
CA PRO A 104 13.12 -11.42 3.19
C PRO A 104 12.58 -12.86 3.21
N THR A 105 12.76 -13.60 4.31
CA THR A 105 12.16 -14.93 4.50
C THR A 105 10.73 -14.86 5.04
N ILE A 106 10.27 -13.68 5.46
CA ILE A 106 8.95 -13.48 6.06
C ILE A 106 8.05 -12.75 5.08
N LEU A 107 6.95 -13.41 4.68
CA LEU A 107 5.87 -12.86 3.89
C LEU A 107 4.62 -12.76 4.76
N ILE A 108 4.05 -11.58 4.88
CA ILE A 108 2.80 -11.35 5.61
C ILE A 108 1.67 -11.30 4.58
N LYS A 109 0.62 -12.08 4.81
CA LYS A 109 -0.65 -11.99 4.10
C LYS A 109 -1.67 -11.32 5.01
N PHE A 110 -2.25 -10.22 4.55
CA PHE A 110 -3.33 -9.52 5.22
C PHE A 110 -4.56 -9.52 4.32
N ASN A 111 -5.62 -10.19 4.74
CA ASN A 111 -6.88 -10.24 4.01
C ASN A 111 -7.70 -8.98 4.33
N LEU A 112 -7.86 -8.11 3.34
CA LEU A 112 -8.54 -6.82 3.53
C LEU A 112 -10.03 -6.95 3.81
N LYS A 113 -10.68 -8.07 3.42
CA LYS A 113 -12.11 -8.28 3.61
C LYS A 113 -12.47 -8.57 5.07
N ASN A 114 -11.69 -9.44 5.72
CA ASN A 114 -11.95 -9.89 7.09
C ASN A 114 -10.89 -9.42 8.10
N GLN A 115 -9.89 -8.66 7.65
CA GLN A 115 -8.82 -8.11 8.47
C GLN A 115 -7.97 -9.16 9.19
N ASN A 116 -7.92 -10.39 8.65
CA ASN A 116 -7.08 -11.45 9.19
C ASN A 116 -5.67 -11.35 8.64
N MET A 117 -4.69 -11.47 9.54
CA MET A 117 -3.28 -11.51 9.21
C MET A 117 -2.74 -12.94 9.36
N THR A 118 -1.86 -13.33 8.45
CA THR A 118 -1.14 -14.60 8.51
C THR A 118 0.32 -14.35 8.15
N ILE A 119 1.22 -14.87 8.96
CA ILE A 119 2.65 -14.87 8.66
C ILE A 119 2.95 -16.16 7.90
N LEU A 120 3.51 -16.01 6.71
CA LEU A 120 3.94 -17.07 5.82
C LEU A 120 5.46 -17.04 5.76
N GLN A 121 6.10 -18.18 6.01
CA GLN A 121 7.53 -18.29 5.83
C GLN A 121 7.80 -18.69 4.37
N LEU A 122 8.64 -17.90 3.70
CA LEU A 122 9.11 -18.22 2.36
C LEU A 122 10.21 -19.29 2.49
N ILE A 123 10.03 -20.42 1.80
CA ILE A 123 11.04 -21.47 1.74
C ILE A 123 12.19 -20.95 0.85
N GLN A 124 13.23 -20.45 1.49
CA GLN A 124 14.58 -20.17 0.98
C GLN A 124 14.66 -19.58 -0.45
N LEU A 125 14.44 -18.28 -0.59
CA LEU A 125 15.13 -17.48 -1.61
C LEU A 125 16.61 -17.38 -1.16
N LYS A 126 17.44 -18.34 -1.60
CA LYS A 126 18.72 -18.68 -0.95
C LYS A 126 19.76 -17.55 -0.89
N SER A 127 19.72 -16.54 -1.76
CA SER A 127 20.63 -15.39 -1.67
C SER A 127 20.27 -14.31 -2.68
N THR A 128 19.03 -13.82 -2.63
CA THR A 128 18.63 -12.78 -3.58
C THR A 128 17.92 -11.65 -2.87
N LYS A 129 18.49 -10.46 -3.00
CA LYS A 129 17.84 -9.25 -2.52
C LYS A 129 16.58 -9.05 -3.36
N ILE A 130 15.41 -9.17 -2.74
CA ILE A 130 14.14 -8.86 -3.41
C ILE A 130 14.07 -7.35 -3.57
N ILE A 131 14.12 -6.87 -4.80
CA ILE A 131 14.11 -5.44 -5.11
C ILE A 131 12.70 -4.95 -5.43
N GLN A 132 11.83 -5.83 -5.95
CA GLN A 132 10.46 -5.49 -6.28
C GLN A 132 9.54 -6.68 -6.02
N LEU A 133 8.30 -6.35 -5.66
CA LEU A 133 7.21 -7.29 -5.46
C LEU A 133 6.02 -6.79 -6.26
N TYR A 134 5.50 -7.64 -7.14
CA TYR A 134 4.30 -7.36 -7.90
C TYR A 134 3.31 -8.51 -7.75
N SER A 135 2.05 -8.21 -8.01
CA SER A 135 1.01 -9.22 -8.16
C SER A 135 0.46 -9.23 -9.58
N ILE A 136 0.36 -10.42 -10.16
CA ILE A 136 -0.40 -10.66 -11.39
C ILE A 136 -1.55 -11.58 -11.02
N LEU A 137 -2.78 -11.04 -11.08
CA LEU A 137 -3.96 -11.72 -10.55
C LEU A 137 -3.75 -12.12 -9.08
N ASP A 138 -3.75 -13.42 -8.80
CA ASP A 138 -3.56 -13.99 -7.47
C ASP A 138 -2.15 -14.54 -7.25
N TYR A 139 -1.26 -14.37 -8.22
CA TYR A 139 0.14 -14.78 -8.15
C TYR A 139 1.03 -13.61 -7.70
N LEU A 140 2.06 -13.94 -6.92
CA LEU A 140 3.11 -13.02 -6.53
C LEU A 140 4.34 -13.24 -7.41
N ILE A 141 4.89 -12.16 -7.92
CA ILE A 141 6.13 -12.14 -8.68
C ILE A 141 7.15 -11.36 -7.86
N PHE A 142 8.27 -12.01 -7.59
CA PHE A 142 9.41 -11.43 -6.91
C PHE A 142 10.48 -11.12 -7.96
N LEU A 143 10.89 -9.86 -8.03
CA LEU A 143 12.08 -9.50 -8.80
C LEU A 143 13.27 -9.48 -7.86
N THR A 144 14.27 -10.27 -8.21
CA THR A 144 15.51 -10.40 -7.47
C THR A 144 16.65 -9.67 -8.17
N ASP A 145 17.56 -9.13 -7.38
CA ASP A 145 18.88 -8.72 -7.88
C ASP A 145 19.86 -9.87 -7.60
N ASP A 146 20.26 -10.56 -8.67
CA ASP A 146 21.15 -11.72 -8.64
C ASP A 146 22.64 -11.29 -8.76
N ASN A 147 22.94 -9.99 -8.83
CA ASN A 147 24.31 -9.47 -9.01
C ASN A 147 25.12 -9.29 -7.70
N TYR A 148 24.87 -10.11 -6.67
CA TYR A 148 25.68 -10.14 -5.44
C TYR A 148 26.09 -11.57 -5.06
#